data_AF-A0A1Y3S561-F1
#
_entry.id   AF-A0A1Y3S561-F1
#
_cell.length_a   1.000
_cell.length_b   1.000
_cell.length_c   1.000
_cell.angle_alpha   90.00
_cell.angle_beta   90.00
_cell.angle_gamma   90.00
#
_symmetry.space_group_name_H-M   'P 1'
#
loop_
_entity.id
_entity.type
_entity.pdbx_description
1 polymer ?
#
loop_
_entity_poly.entity_id
_entity_poly.type
_entity_poly.pdbx_seq_one_letter_code
_entity_poly.pdbx_strand_id
1 'polypeptide(L)'
;MDILLVMCLGILVGRFFFPQKAKKWNEVASLLCTLVLIFSMGAMLGRKEGFLHQLLTLGTQSFLFFLIPTVLSIVAVYILTKRFMKKHDGKDKEENA
;
A
#
# COMPACT_ATOMS: atom_id res chain seq x y z
N MET A 1 -10.02 -17.74 5.13
CA MET A 1 -10.17 -18.19 3.72
C MET A 1 -11.21 -17.33 3.00
N ASP A 2 -12.21 -16.86 3.73
CA ASP A 2 -13.37 -16.08 3.29
C ASP A 2 -13.00 -14.73 2.65
N ILE A 3 -12.00 -14.04 3.20
CA ILE A 3 -11.55 -12.75 2.66
C ILE A 3 -10.97 -12.90 1.25
N LEU A 4 -10.20 -13.96 0.98
CA LEU A 4 -9.65 -14.23 -0.36
C LEU A 4 -10.77 -14.57 -1.36
N LEU A 5 -11.78 -15.33 -0.91
CA LEU A 5 -12.95 -15.66 -1.73
C LEU A 5 -13.77 -14.42 -2.08
N VAL A 6 -14.00 -13.53 -1.11
CA VAL A 6 -14.71 -12.26 -1.32
C VAL A 6 -13.92 -11.32 -2.25
N MET A 7 -12.59 -11.26 -2.14
CA MET A 7 -11.75 -10.49 -3.08
C MET A 7 -11.84 -11.04 -4.51
N CYS A 8 -11.77 -12.36 -4.68
CA CYS A 8 -11.92 -13.02 -5.99
C CYS A 8 -13.32 -12.76 -6.59
N LEU A 9 -14.38 -12.90 -5.80
CA LEU A 9 -15.76 -12.59 -6.22
C LEU A 9 -15.92 -11.13 -6.60
N GLY A 10 -15.32 -10.20 -5.84
CA GLY A 10 -15.33 -8.77 -6.15
C GLY A 10 -14.70 -8.46 -7.51
N ILE A 11 -13.59 -9.12 -7.86
CA ILE A 11 -12.94 -8.98 -9.17
C ILE A 11 -13.83 -9.53 -10.30
N LEU A 12 -14.48 -10.68 -10.08
CA LEU A 12 -15.36 -11.32 -11.07
C LEU A 12 -16.60 -10.47 -11.38
N VAL A 13 -17.27 -9.99 -10.33
CA VAL A 13 -18.47 -9.13 -10.43
C VAL A 13 -18.10 -7.77 -11.02
N GLY A 14 -16.96 -7.20 -10.63
CA GLY A 14 -16.46 -5.94 -11.17
C GLY A 14 -16.20 -6.00 -12.68
N ARG A 15 -15.75 -7.15 -13.20
CA ARG A 15 -15.51 -7.35 -14.64
C ARG A 15 -16.79 -7.57 -15.45
N PHE A 16 -17.80 -8.23 -14.87
CA PHE A 16 -19.01 -8.61 -15.59
C PHE A 16 -20.12 -7.55 -15.55
N PHE A 17 -20.17 -6.74 -14.48
CA PHE A 17 -21.36 -5.93 -14.15
C PHE A 17 -21.16 -4.41 -14.26
N PHE A 18 -20.05 -3.89 -14.80
CA PHE A 18 -19.80 -2.44 -14.86
C PHE A 18 -20.12 -1.81 -16.24
N PRO A 19 -21.37 -1.39 -16.52
CA PRO A 19 -21.67 -0.54 -17.67
C PRO A 19 -21.14 0.89 -17.43
N GLN A 20 -20.69 1.55 -18.50
CA GLN A 20 -20.09 2.90 -18.48
C GLN A 20 -20.94 3.98 -17.76
N LYS A 21 -22.26 3.78 -17.67
CA LYS A 21 -23.20 4.69 -16.99
C LYS A 21 -23.25 4.50 -15.46
N ALA A 22 -23.00 3.28 -14.95
CA ALA A 22 -22.93 3.01 -13.51
C ALA A 22 -21.61 3.55 -12.89
N LYS A 23 -20.58 3.76 -13.72
CA LYS A 23 -19.29 4.30 -13.29
C LYS A 23 -19.42 5.69 -12.64
N LYS A 24 -20.23 6.59 -13.21
CA LYS A 24 -20.49 7.93 -12.65
C LYS A 24 -21.23 7.89 -11.32
N TRP A 25 -22.22 7.01 -11.18
CA TRP A 25 -22.96 6.84 -9.92
C TRP A 25 -22.08 6.23 -8.83
N ASN A 26 -21.27 5.23 -9.18
CA ASN A 26 -20.32 4.63 -8.25
C ASN A 26 -19.24 5.63 -7.81
N GLU A 27 -18.78 6.50 -8.70
CA GLU A 27 -17.83 7.56 -8.38
C GLU A 27 -18.42 8.57 -7.38
N VAL A 28 -19.64 9.07 -7.62
CA VAL A 28 -20.31 10.00 -6.71
C VAL A 28 -20.65 9.33 -5.37
N ALA A 29 -21.15 8.10 -5.38
CA ALA A 29 -21.44 7.34 -4.16
C ALA A 29 -20.16 7.06 -3.34
N SER A 30 -19.06 6.71 -4.02
CA SER A 30 -17.76 6.49 -3.37
C SER A 30 -17.20 7.77 -2.79
N LEU A 31 -17.30 8.90 -3.49
CA LEU A 31 -16.88 10.20 -2.99
C LEU A 31 -17.72 10.63 -1.78
N LEU A 32 -19.05 10.51 -1.86
CA LEU A 32 -19.95 10.83 -0.74
C LEU A 32 -19.65 9.94 0.46
N CYS A 33 -19.46 8.63 0.26
CA CYS A 33 -19.09 7.70 1.31
C CYS A 33 -17.74 8.06 1.93
N THR A 34 -16.75 8.39 1.11
CA THR A 34 -15.42 8.82 1.57
C THR A 34 -15.51 10.07 2.43
N LEU A 35 -16.31 11.07 2.02
CA LEU A 35 -16.54 12.28 2.80
C LEU A 35 -17.22 11.99 4.13
N VAL A 36 -18.25 11.15 4.15
CA VAL A 36 -18.95 10.75 5.39
C VAL A 36 -18.01 10.00 6.33
N LEU A 37 -17.15 9.11 5.81
CA LEU A 37 -16.18 8.37 6.60
C LEU A 37 -15.09 9.28 7.17
N ILE A 38 -14.52 10.18 6.37
CA ILE A 38 -13.54 11.16 6.82
C ILE A 38 -14.16 12.04 7.91
N PHE A 39 -15.39 12.51 7.72
CA PHE A 39 -16.10 13.32 8.70
C PHE A 39 -16.34 12.54 10.00
N SER A 40 -16.79 11.29 9.90
CA SER A 40 -17.05 10.43 11.07
C SER A 40 -15.77 10.15 11.86
N MET A 41 -14.68 9.84 11.16
CA MET A 41 -13.36 9.65 11.78
C MET A 41 -12.88 10.96 12.42
N GLY A 42 -12.99 12.10 11.73
CA GLY A 42 -12.64 13.41 12.26
C GLY A 42 -13.43 13.80 13.52
N ALA A 43 -14.74 13.56 13.53
CA ALA A 43 -15.59 13.80 14.69
C ALA A 43 -15.23 12.90 15.88
N MET A 44 -14.90 11.62 15.62
CA MET A 44 -14.44 10.68 16.64
C MET A 44 -13.11 11.12 17.26
N LEU A 45 -12.20 11.68 16.46
CA LEU A 45 -10.90 12.19 16.93
C LEU A 45 -11.04 13.50 17.73
N GLY A 46 -11.94 14.40 17.32
CA GLY A 46 -12.20 15.65 18.04
C GLY A 46 -12.83 15.47 19.42
N ARG A 47 -13.53 14.35 19.66
CA ARG A 47 -14.11 13.99 20.96
C ARG A 47 -13.10 13.37 21.94
N LYS A 48 -11.88 13.06 21.50
CA LYS A 48 -10.90 12.32 22.31
C LYS A 48 -9.95 13.31 23.00
N GLU A 49 -10.14 13.52 24.29
CA GLU A 49 -9.20 14.29 25.12
C GLU A 49 -7.82 13.60 25.08
N GLY A 50 -6.77 14.33 24.66
CA GLY A 50 -5.43 13.77 24.47
C GLY A 50 -5.15 13.14 23.09
N PHE A 51 -5.98 13.37 22.07
CA PHE A 51 -5.75 12.93 20.69
C PHE A 51 -4.33 13.25 20.17
N LEU A 52 -3.83 14.47 20.43
CA LEU A 52 -2.51 14.93 19.99
C LEU A 52 -1.38 14.09 20.59
N HIS A 53 -1.50 13.74 21.87
CA HIS A 53 -0.51 12.91 22.55
C HIS A 53 -0.54 11.47 22.03
N GLN A 54 -1.75 10.92 21.79
CA GLN A 54 -1.89 9.62 21.16
C GLN A 54 -1.35 9.62 19.73
N LEU A 55 -1.60 10.68 18.94
CA LEU A 55 -1.03 10.84 17.61
C LEU A 55 0.50 10.87 17.62
N LEU A 56 1.13 11.59 18.55
CA LEU A 56 2.59 11.63 18.67
C LEU A 56 3.16 10.24 19.03
N THR A 57 2.53 9.53 19.96
CA THR A 57 2.95 8.16 20.33
C THR A 57 2.73 7.17 19.18
N LEU A 58 1.58 7.22 18.50
CA LEU A 58 1.29 6.40 17.32
C LEU A 58 2.22 6.74 16.15
N GLY A 59 2.53 8.02 15.96
CA GLY A 59 3.42 8.53 14.91
C GLY A 59 4.86 8.07 15.11
N THR A 60 5.38 8.12 16.34
CA THR A 60 6.72 7.62 16.67
C THR A 60 6.84 6.11 16.48
N GLN A 61 5.83 5.35 16.92
CA GLN A 61 5.77 3.90 16.68
C GLN A 61 5.70 3.59 15.18
N SER A 62 4.83 4.26 14.44
CA SER A 62 4.67 4.06 12.99
C SER A 62 5.93 4.45 12.21
N PHE A 63 6.62 5.50 12.64
CA PHE A 63 7.88 5.91 12.04
C PHE A 63 8.96 4.85 12.24
N LEU A 64 9.04 4.24 13.42
CA LEU A 64 9.98 3.15 13.69
C LEU A 64 9.65 1.90 12.86
N PHE A 65 8.36 1.53 12.79
CA PHE A 65 7.88 0.44 11.94
C PHE A 65 7.96 0.73 10.44
N PHE A 66 8.10 1.98 10.03
CA PHE A 66 8.37 2.33 8.64
C PHE A 66 9.87 2.28 8.35
N LEU A 67 10.70 2.83 9.24
CA LEU A 67 12.14 2.95 9.03
C LEU A 67 12.82 1.58 8.99
N ILE A 68 12.50 0.67 9.93
CA ILE A 68 13.14 -0.63 10.03
C ILE A 68 12.91 -1.47 8.75
N PRO A 69 11.67 -1.70 8.28
CA PRO A 69 11.42 -2.47 7.06
C PRO A 69 11.90 -1.76 5.81
N THR A 70 11.89 -0.42 5.76
CA THR A 70 12.40 0.34 4.61
C THR A 70 13.90 0.15 4.45
N VAL A 71 14.68 0.33 5.53
CA VAL A 71 16.13 0.11 5.50
C VAL A 71 16.44 -1.35 5.18
N LEU A 72 15.73 -2.30 5.80
CA LEU A 72 15.89 -3.73 5.53
C LEU A 72 15.58 -4.05 4.06
N SER A 73 14.48 -3.50 3.51
CA SER A 73 14.10 -3.67 2.11
C SER A 73 15.17 -3.12 1.16
N ILE A 74 15.71 -1.92 1.44
CA ILE A 74 16.81 -1.32 0.65
C ILE A 74 18.06 -2.19 0.69
N VAL A 75 18.45 -2.67 1.88
CA VAL A 75 19.62 -3.55 2.04
C VAL A 75 19.41 -4.87 1.31
N ALA A 76 18.23 -5.48 1.43
CA ALA A 76 17.88 -6.72 0.75
C ALA A 76 17.93 -6.56 -0.78
N VAL A 77 17.35 -5.49 -1.31
CA VAL A 77 17.41 -5.16 -2.75
C VAL A 77 18.85 -4.90 -3.18
N TYR A 78 19.65 -4.18 -2.40
CA TYR A 78 21.05 -3.91 -2.74
C TYR A 78 21.90 -5.19 -2.76
N ILE A 79 21.74 -6.08 -1.78
CA ILE A 79 22.39 -7.39 -1.77
C ILE A 79 21.94 -8.21 -2.97
N LEU A 80 20.64 -8.23 -3.27
CA LEU A 80 20.10 -8.99 -4.38
C LEU A 80 20.63 -8.44 -5.71
N THR A 81 20.58 -7.14 -5.94
CA THR A 81 21.16 -6.49 -7.13
C THR A 81 22.66 -6.80 -7.26
N LYS A 82 23.43 -6.69 -6.18
CA LYS A 82 24.87 -6.98 -6.21
C LYS A 82 25.19 -8.46 -6.42
N ARG A 83 24.35 -9.38 -5.94
CA ARG A 83 24.54 -10.83 -6.09
C ARG A 83 24.02 -11.36 -7.43
N PHE A 84 22.92 -10.81 -7.93
CA PHE A 84 22.23 -11.27 -9.14
C PHE A 84 22.76 -10.58 -10.40
N MET A 85 23.08 -9.29 -10.33
CA MET A 85 23.44 -8.49 -11.51
C MET A 85 24.95 -8.48 -11.79
N LYS A 86 25.79 -8.70 -10.76
CA LYS A 86 27.25 -8.85 -10.94
C LYS A 86 27.66 -10.20 -11.57
N LYS A 87 26.71 -11.11 -11.76
CA LYS A 87 26.92 -12.38 -12.49
C LYS A 87 26.85 -12.21 -14.01
N HIS A 88 26.48 -11.02 -14.51
CA HIS A 88 26.35 -10.72 -15.93
C HIS A 88 27.50 -9.86 -16.51
N ASP A 89 28.54 -9.60 -15.71
CA ASP A 89 29.71 -8.77 -16.08
C ASP A 89 31.01 -9.61 -16.11
N GLY A 90 30.87 -10.93 -16.27
CA GLY A 90 31.97 -11.91 -16.24
C GLY A 90 32.03 -12.79 -17.48
N LYS A 91 31.46 -12.36 -18.61
CA LYS A 91 31.51 -13.08 -19.89
C LYS A 91 31.98 -12.24 -21.09
N ASP A 92 32.64 -11.11 -20.87
CA ASP A 92 33.22 -10.28 -21.95
C ASP A 92 34.73 -10.01 -21.76
N LYS A 93 35.48 -10.95 -21.15
CA LYS A 93 36.96 -10.85 -21.01
C LYS A 93 37.70 -12.17 -21.21
N GLU A 94 37.28 -12.99 -22.16
CA GLU A 94 38.04 -14.19 -22.55
C GLU A 94 37.90 -14.49 -24.06
N GLU A 95 37.98 -13.44 -24.88
CA GLU A 95 38.18 -13.56 -26.34
C GLU A 95 39.14 -12.45 -26.79
N ASN A 96 40.38 -12.50 -26.27
CA ASN A 96 41.60 -11.89 -26.83
C ASN A 96 42.75 -12.13 -25.83
N ALA A 97 43.23 -13.36 -25.77
CA ALA A 97 44.56 -13.72 -25.27
C ALA A 97 45.09 -14.88 -26.11
#